data_AF-Q3V0F6-F1
#
_entry.id   AF-Q3V0F6-F1
#
_cell.length_a   1.000
_cell.length_b   1.000
_cell.length_c   1.000
_cell.angle_alpha   90.00
_cell.angle_beta   90.00
_cell.angle_gamma   90.00
#
_symmetry.space_group_name_H-M   'P 1'
#
loop_
_entity.id
_entity.type
_entity.pdbx_description
1 polymer ?
#
loop_
_entity_poly.entity_id
_entity_poly.type
_entity_poly.pdbx_seq_one_letter_code
_entity_poly.pdbx_strand_id
1 'polypeptide(L)'
;MSFQKHSCYPQSNSQKRRDAPERGAVPRTRVTANSASGPLPFFQFRPRLENIDWRRLGAIDVDKVVGTMDVLTLQENIMNITFCKLENEKCPYCQSEMDPLLLKLIRLTQLTIEYLVHCQEFLTSQLSVVEERLHLSMSGCEQNKQLLTKQAEDIRLLKQECRRRKKMVSAQQLMMGQAQASHYQCRFCDKAFMNQAFLQSHLHRRHAADSCLARNAKAQNHKLQEEINMLKEQLQFTKTQLESAQHTHQVRFSKDYEMQKINEEDFQKLVVRWEEEEKQKLVDEMEKVKEMFMKEFKDLTSKNSALEYQLLEIQKSNMQGKLNMDTQRDSPRFKNYHIPSVSKICYASLSASKPVARWISNSQGRRQQGAESGLSQATTDTLMT
;
A
#
# COMPACT_ATOMS: atom_id res chain seq x y z
N MET A 1 -29.50 3.09 -30.82
CA MET A 1 -28.39 4.05 -30.61
C MET A 1 -27.59 3.60 -29.41
N SER A 2 -26.29 3.38 -29.63
CA SER A 2 -25.39 2.61 -28.79
C SER A 2 -25.01 3.36 -27.51
N PHE A 3 -25.26 2.76 -26.35
CA PHE A 3 -24.65 3.17 -25.09
C PHE A 3 -23.50 2.22 -24.77
N GLN A 4 -22.29 2.71 -24.97
CA GLN A 4 -21.08 2.08 -24.44
C GLN A 4 -20.24 3.20 -23.83
N LYS A 5 -20.43 3.44 -22.53
CA LYS A 5 -19.47 4.21 -21.73
C LYS A 5 -18.68 3.22 -20.90
N HIS A 6 -17.54 2.83 -21.45
CA HIS A 6 -16.47 2.15 -20.73
C HIS A 6 -15.86 3.15 -19.74
N SER A 7 -15.91 2.84 -18.45
CA SER A 7 -15.24 3.63 -17.41
C SER A 7 -13.77 3.20 -17.37
N CYS A 8 -12.91 3.98 -18.02
CA CYS A 8 -11.46 3.77 -18.05
C CYS A 8 -10.82 4.55 -16.90
N TYR A 9 -10.12 3.86 -15.99
CA TYR A 9 -9.17 4.50 -15.07
C TYR A 9 -7.86 4.76 -15.83
N PRO A 10 -7.33 5.99 -15.87
CA PRO A 10 -6.06 6.25 -16.54
C PRO A 10 -4.87 5.81 -15.68
N GLN A 11 -4.16 4.78 -16.14
CA GLN A 11 -2.77 4.53 -15.76
C GLN A 11 -1.87 5.53 -16.48
N SER A 12 -1.27 6.44 -15.73
CA SER A 12 -0.25 7.37 -16.20
C SER A 12 1.07 6.63 -16.42
N ASN A 13 1.43 6.39 -17.68
CA ASN A 13 2.78 5.95 -18.06
C ASN A 13 3.35 6.95 -19.07
N SER A 14 4.17 7.87 -18.60
CA SER A 14 4.87 8.86 -19.42
C SER A 14 6.38 8.58 -19.38
N GLN A 15 6.86 7.80 -20.35
CA GLN A 15 8.27 7.51 -20.52
C GLN A 15 8.83 8.36 -21.67
N LYS A 16 9.52 9.45 -21.30
CA LYS A 16 10.27 10.31 -22.24
C LYS A 16 11.59 9.64 -22.57
N ARG A 17 11.79 9.29 -23.85
CA ARG A 17 13.07 8.82 -24.40
C ARG A 17 14.15 9.91 -24.29
N ARG A 18 15.35 9.53 -23.85
CA ARG A 18 16.63 10.16 -24.20
C ARG A 18 17.71 9.09 -24.31
N ASP A 19 18.50 9.18 -25.37
CA ASP A 19 19.53 8.23 -25.79
C ASP A 19 20.91 8.45 -25.12
N ALA A 20 21.57 7.30 -24.81
CA ALA A 20 23.01 6.96 -24.78
C ALA A 20 23.98 7.63 -23.75
N PRO A 21 25.19 7.05 -23.44
CA PRO A 21 25.79 5.77 -23.85
C PRO A 21 26.35 4.87 -22.71
N GLU A 22 26.78 3.65 -23.10
CA GLU A 22 27.36 2.56 -22.31
C GLU A 22 28.68 2.85 -21.57
N ARG A 23 28.85 2.23 -20.38
CA ARG A 23 30.02 1.40 -20.06
C ARG A 23 29.79 0.52 -18.82
N GLY A 24 30.36 -0.68 -18.86
CA GLY A 24 29.93 -1.85 -18.10
C GLY A 24 30.28 -1.92 -16.61
N ALA A 25 29.44 -2.66 -15.87
CA ALA A 25 29.81 -3.41 -14.67
C ALA A 25 28.74 -4.48 -14.36
N VAL A 26 29.24 -5.71 -14.19
CA VAL A 26 28.69 -6.99 -13.68
C VAL A 26 27.26 -6.98 -13.07
N PRO A 27 26.36 -7.91 -13.44
CA PRO A 27 25.00 -7.94 -12.92
C PRO A 27 24.95 -8.53 -11.50
N ARG A 28 24.69 -7.68 -10.52
CA ARG A 28 24.21 -8.10 -9.20
C ARG A 28 22.69 -8.26 -9.32
N THR A 29 22.20 -9.50 -9.19
CA THR A 29 20.78 -9.84 -9.30
C THR A 29 19.99 -9.14 -8.19
N ARG A 30 19.51 -7.93 -8.48
CA ARG A 30 18.49 -7.25 -7.69
C ARG A 30 17.18 -7.92 -8.07
N VAL A 31 16.71 -8.84 -7.22
CA VAL A 31 15.34 -9.36 -7.34
C VAL A 31 14.41 -8.21 -7.01
N THR A 32 14.04 -7.45 -8.02
CA THR A 32 12.90 -6.55 -7.98
C THR A 32 11.66 -7.42 -7.89
N ALA A 33 11.08 -7.53 -6.69
CA ALA A 33 9.75 -8.08 -6.50
C ALA A 33 8.74 -7.07 -7.03
N ASN A 34 8.57 -7.01 -8.35
CA ASN A 34 7.49 -6.28 -9.00
C ASN A 34 6.72 -7.23 -9.92
N SER A 35 5.45 -7.40 -9.53
CA SER A 35 4.30 -7.45 -10.45
C SER A 35 4.14 -8.70 -11.31
N ALA A 36 3.78 -9.81 -10.67
CA ALA A 36 2.97 -10.84 -11.30
C ALA A 36 1.51 -10.71 -10.83
N SER A 37 0.86 -9.61 -11.19
CA SER A 37 -0.60 -9.54 -11.23
C SER A 37 -0.94 -8.80 -12.50
N GLY A 38 -1.20 -9.53 -13.57
CA GLY A 38 -1.84 -8.94 -14.74
C GLY A 38 -3.17 -8.30 -14.31
N PRO A 39 -3.58 -7.19 -14.95
CA PRO A 39 -4.89 -6.63 -14.68
C PRO A 39 -5.95 -7.69 -15.01
N LEU A 40 -6.80 -8.01 -14.03
CA LEU A 40 -7.99 -8.83 -14.28
C LEU A 40 -8.82 -8.17 -15.39
N PRO A 41 -9.39 -8.96 -16.32
CA PRO A 41 -10.18 -8.40 -17.40
C PRO A 41 -11.35 -7.56 -16.85
N PHE A 42 -11.62 -6.44 -17.51
CA PHE A 42 -12.67 -5.50 -17.11
C PHE A 42 -14.04 -6.20 -17.08
N PHE A 43 -14.85 -5.91 -16.07
CA PHE A 43 -16.18 -6.51 -15.93
C PHE A 43 -17.10 -6.10 -17.07
N GLN A 44 -17.72 -7.08 -17.71
CA GLN A 44 -18.73 -6.86 -18.73
C GLN A 44 -19.83 -7.92 -18.59
N PHE A 45 -21.07 -7.46 -18.62
CA PHE A 45 -22.23 -8.35 -18.64
C PHE A 45 -22.22 -9.25 -19.87
N ARG A 46 -22.46 -10.54 -19.66
CA ARG A 46 -22.51 -11.54 -20.71
C ARG A 46 -23.89 -11.58 -21.38
N PRO A 47 -23.95 -11.90 -22.68
CA PRO A 47 -25.24 -12.15 -23.34
C PRO A 47 -25.93 -13.40 -22.74
N ARG A 48 -27.24 -13.32 -22.56
CA ARG A 48 -28.08 -14.42 -22.04
C ARG A 48 -28.56 -15.29 -23.20
N LEU A 49 -27.99 -16.48 -23.32
CA LEU A 49 -28.26 -17.39 -24.44
C LEU A 49 -28.90 -18.72 -24.01
N GLU A 50 -28.84 -19.03 -22.72
CA GLU A 50 -29.31 -20.32 -22.19
C GLU A 50 -30.84 -20.31 -22.06
N ASN A 51 -31.49 -21.42 -22.42
CA ASN A 51 -32.95 -21.53 -22.26
C ASN A 51 -33.30 -21.89 -20.81
N ILE A 52 -34.52 -21.56 -20.40
CA ILE A 52 -35.00 -21.87 -19.06
C ILE A 52 -35.45 -23.33 -19.00
N ASP A 53 -34.86 -24.11 -18.10
CA ASP A 53 -35.38 -25.42 -17.73
C ASP A 53 -36.48 -25.26 -16.67
N TRP A 54 -37.71 -25.11 -17.14
CA TRP A 54 -38.90 -24.97 -16.30
C TRP A 54 -39.14 -26.17 -15.38
N ARG A 55 -38.74 -27.38 -15.79
CA ARG A 55 -38.91 -28.59 -14.97
C ARG A 55 -37.95 -28.55 -13.79
N ARG A 56 -36.68 -28.24 -14.05
CA ARG A 56 -35.66 -28.13 -13.02
C ARG A 56 -35.98 -27.00 -12.05
N LEU A 57 -36.38 -25.83 -12.56
CA LEU A 57 -36.76 -24.70 -11.72
C LEU A 57 -38.00 -25.00 -10.86
N GLY A 58 -39.01 -25.68 -11.44
CA GLY A 58 -40.22 -26.07 -10.73
C GLY A 58 -40.04 -27.19 -9.70
N ALA A 59 -38.96 -27.98 -9.79
CA ALA A 59 -38.64 -29.01 -8.81
C ALA A 59 -38.01 -28.46 -7.53
N ILE A 60 -37.59 -27.19 -7.52
CA ILE A 60 -36.95 -26.55 -6.37
C ILE A 60 -38.03 -26.13 -5.37
N ASP A 61 -37.99 -26.72 -4.19
CA ASP A 61 -38.79 -26.29 -3.04
C ASP A 61 -38.11 -25.11 -2.34
N VAL A 62 -38.62 -23.90 -2.60
CA VAL A 62 -38.05 -22.65 -2.07
C VAL A 62 -38.18 -22.55 -0.55
N ASP A 63 -39.31 -23.00 0.01
CA ASP A 63 -39.55 -22.94 1.46
C ASP A 63 -38.59 -23.86 2.20
N LYS A 64 -38.33 -25.05 1.64
CA LYS A 64 -37.30 -25.95 2.16
C LYS A 64 -35.91 -25.31 2.08
N VAL A 65 -35.53 -24.72 0.95
CA VAL A 65 -34.21 -24.07 0.78
C VAL A 65 -34.00 -22.97 1.82
N VAL A 66 -35.03 -22.16 2.09
CA VAL A 66 -34.99 -21.12 3.13
C VAL A 66 -34.91 -21.76 4.53
N GLY A 67 -35.76 -22.75 4.81
CA GLY A 67 -35.85 -23.40 6.12
C GLY A 67 -34.59 -24.16 6.52
N THR A 68 -33.89 -24.78 5.56
CA THR A 68 -32.66 -25.52 5.81
C THR A 68 -31.39 -24.74 5.47
N MET A 69 -31.52 -23.50 4.98
CA MET A 69 -30.42 -22.70 4.45
C MET A 69 -29.56 -23.49 3.45
N ASP A 70 -30.20 -24.19 2.51
CA ASP A 70 -29.51 -25.04 1.55
C ASP A 70 -28.86 -24.21 0.43
N VAL A 71 -27.66 -23.70 0.73
CA VAL A 71 -26.85 -22.91 -0.20
C VAL A 71 -26.37 -23.75 -1.38
N LEU A 72 -26.24 -25.08 -1.24
CA LEU A 72 -25.80 -25.94 -2.33
C LEU A 72 -26.84 -25.96 -3.45
N THR A 73 -28.12 -26.12 -3.11
CA THR A 73 -29.21 -26.01 -4.09
C THR A 73 -29.19 -24.66 -4.81
N LEU A 74 -28.92 -23.55 -4.10
CA LEU A 74 -28.77 -22.23 -4.73
C LEU A 74 -27.57 -22.17 -5.68
N GLN A 75 -26.42 -22.70 -5.26
CA GLN A 75 -25.18 -22.67 -6.01
C GLN A 75 -25.24 -23.54 -7.28
N GLU A 76 -25.91 -24.69 -7.22
CA GLU A 76 -26.12 -25.56 -8.39
C GLU A 76 -27.01 -24.91 -9.46
N ASN A 77 -27.88 -23.98 -9.07
CA ASN A 77 -28.84 -23.33 -9.97
C ASN A 77 -28.46 -21.89 -10.32
N ILE A 78 -27.47 -21.30 -9.65
CA ILE A 78 -27.11 -19.88 -9.82
C ILE A 78 -26.76 -19.55 -11.26
N MET A 79 -26.01 -20.42 -11.95
CA MET A 79 -25.62 -20.21 -13.36
C MET A 79 -26.85 -20.19 -14.27
N ASN A 80 -27.74 -21.17 -14.14
CA ASN A 80 -28.93 -21.28 -14.97
C ASN A 80 -29.87 -20.08 -14.77
N ILE A 81 -30.04 -19.61 -13.53
CA ILE A 81 -30.86 -18.43 -13.23
C ILE A 81 -30.19 -17.15 -13.74
N THR A 82 -28.87 -17.06 -13.54
CA THR A 82 -28.06 -15.87 -13.84
C THR A 82 -27.64 -15.78 -15.29
N PHE A 83 -27.92 -16.72 -16.18
CA PHE A 83 -27.57 -16.61 -17.62
C PHE A 83 -28.69 -17.04 -18.58
N CYS A 84 -29.87 -17.39 -18.06
CA CYS A 84 -31.00 -17.74 -18.91
C CYS A 84 -31.62 -16.55 -19.65
N LYS A 85 -32.09 -16.83 -20.85
CA LYS A 85 -32.84 -15.93 -21.73
C LYS A 85 -34.32 -15.98 -21.37
N LEU A 86 -34.88 -14.81 -21.08
CA LEU A 86 -36.30 -14.62 -20.76
C LEU A 86 -37.08 -13.92 -21.89
N GLU A 87 -36.36 -13.33 -22.83
CA GLU A 87 -36.93 -12.60 -23.97
C GLU A 87 -37.65 -13.62 -24.87
N ASN A 88 -38.98 -13.63 -24.82
CA ASN A 88 -39.94 -14.49 -25.54
C ASN A 88 -40.36 -15.80 -24.83
N GLU A 89 -39.99 -16.02 -23.58
CA GLU A 89 -40.48 -17.17 -22.82
C GLU A 89 -41.96 -16.98 -22.42
N LYS A 90 -42.76 -18.03 -22.57
CA LYS A 90 -44.19 -18.05 -22.22
C LYS A 90 -44.43 -18.97 -21.03
N CYS A 91 -45.44 -18.64 -20.24
CA CYS A 91 -45.84 -19.50 -19.13
C CYS A 91 -46.20 -20.91 -19.67
N PRO A 92 -45.59 -21.99 -19.15
CA PRO A 92 -45.86 -23.35 -19.63
C PRO A 92 -47.31 -23.80 -19.40
N TYR A 93 -48.02 -23.18 -18.45
CA TYR A 93 -49.39 -23.56 -18.07
C TYR A 93 -50.48 -22.79 -18.84
N CYS A 94 -50.31 -21.48 -19.01
CA CYS A 94 -51.34 -20.63 -19.64
C CYS A 94 -50.92 -19.99 -20.96
N GLN A 95 -49.68 -20.22 -21.43
CA GLN A 95 -49.12 -19.66 -22.67
C GLN A 95 -49.14 -18.12 -22.76
N SER A 96 -49.41 -17.44 -21.64
CA SER A 96 -49.36 -15.98 -21.56
C SER A 96 -47.92 -15.50 -21.52
N GLU A 97 -47.69 -14.33 -22.10
CA GLU A 97 -46.42 -13.63 -21.99
C GLU A 97 -46.19 -13.15 -20.56
N MET A 98 -44.93 -13.10 -20.15
CA MET A 98 -44.55 -12.60 -18.83
C MET A 98 -44.86 -11.11 -18.72
N ASP A 99 -45.37 -10.69 -17.57
CA ASP A 99 -45.60 -9.29 -17.28
C ASP A 99 -44.31 -8.46 -17.51
N PRO A 100 -44.36 -7.34 -18.25
CA PRO A 100 -43.16 -6.56 -18.57
C PRO A 100 -42.42 -5.99 -17.36
N LEU A 101 -43.11 -5.70 -16.24
CA LEU A 101 -42.48 -5.22 -15.02
C LEU A 101 -41.77 -6.35 -14.28
N LEU A 102 -42.39 -7.53 -14.20
CA LEU A 102 -41.75 -8.74 -13.67
C LEU A 102 -40.51 -9.14 -14.49
N LEU A 103 -40.59 -9.05 -15.82
CA LEU A 103 -39.45 -9.32 -16.70
C LEU A 103 -38.28 -8.36 -16.44
N LYS A 104 -38.57 -7.07 -16.26
CA LYS A 104 -37.56 -6.07 -15.88
C LYS A 104 -36.97 -6.37 -14.51
N LEU A 105 -37.79 -6.75 -13.53
CA LEU A 105 -37.33 -7.11 -12.19
C LEU A 105 -36.38 -8.29 -12.25
N ILE A 106 -36.77 -9.39 -12.92
CA ILE A 106 -35.91 -10.57 -13.07
C ILE A 106 -34.63 -10.20 -13.82
N ARG A 107 -34.72 -9.40 -14.88
CA ARG A 107 -33.51 -9.00 -15.62
C ARG A 107 -32.54 -8.19 -14.76
N LEU A 108 -33.06 -7.29 -13.92
CA LEU A 108 -32.26 -6.58 -12.93
C LEU A 108 -31.64 -7.55 -11.93
N THR A 109 -32.42 -8.50 -11.39
CA THR A 109 -31.93 -9.53 -10.47
C THR A 109 -30.79 -10.34 -11.10
N GLN A 110 -30.92 -10.78 -12.36
CA GLN A 110 -29.85 -11.52 -13.03
C GLN A 110 -28.57 -10.68 -13.20
N LEU A 111 -28.69 -9.40 -13.55
CA LEU A 111 -27.53 -8.50 -13.65
C LEU A 111 -26.89 -8.26 -12.27
N THR A 112 -27.71 -8.12 -11.23
CA THR A 112 -27.23 -7.98 -9.85
C THR A 112 -26.48 -9.24 -9.42
N ILE A 113 -27.03 -10.44 -9.66
CA ILE A 113 -26.36 -11.70 -9.30
C ILE A 113 -25.05 -11.85 -10.07
N GLU A 114 -25.03 -11.58 -11.37
CA GLU A 114 -23.80 -11.64 -12.19
C GLU A 114 -22.70 -10.71 -11.65
N TYR A 115 -23.08 -9.49 -11.25
CA TYR A 115 -22.16 -8.56 -10.62
C TYR A 115 -21.65 -9.06 -9.26
N LEU A 116 -22.53 -9.63 -8.43
CA LEU A 116 -22.16 -10.18 -7.13
C LEU A 116 -21.20 -11.38 -7.26
N VAL A 117 -21.45 -12.27 -8.22
CA VAL A 117 -20.55 -13.39 -8.52
C VAL A 117 -19.19 -12.87 -9.00
N HIS A 118 -19.17 -11.86 -9.87
CA HIS A 118 -17.92 -11.21 -10.26
C HIS A 118 -17.18 -10.59 -9.08
N CYS A 119 -17.87 -9.88 -8.19
CA CYS A 119 -17.27 -9.33 -6.97
C CYS A 119 -16.69 -10.43 -6.09
N GLN A 120 -17.38 -11.55 -5.93
CA GLN A 120 -16.89 -12.70 -5.17
C GLN A 120 -15.61 -13.26 -5.78
N GLU A 121 -15.58 -13.51 -7.09
CA GLU A 121 -14.39 -13.99 -7.80
C GLU A 121 -13.22 -13.01 -7.69
N PHE A 122 -13.49 -11.72 -7.89
CA PHE A 122 -12.50 -10.65 -7.76
C PHE A 122 -11.92 -10.60 -6.34
N LEU A 123 -12.76 -10.56 -5.32
CA LEU A 123 -12.31 -10.52 -3.92
C LEU A 123 -11.55 -11.80 -3.54
N THR A 124 -12.00 -12.97 -3.99
CA THR A 124 -11.32 -14.25 -3.76
C THR A 124 -9.93 -14.26 -4.40
N SER A 125 -9.81 -13.79 -5.64
CA SER A 125 -8.54 -13.66 -6.34
C SER A 125 -7.60 -12.69 -5.61
N GLN A 126 -8.08 -11.50 -5.24
CA GLN A 126 -7.29 -10.52 -4.49
C GLN A 126 -6.83 -11.05 -3.12
N LEU A 127 -7.69 -11.79 -2.41
CA LEU A 127 -7.33 -12.45 -1.15
C LEU A 127 -6.21 -13.46 -1.37
N SER A 128 -6.33 -14.33 -2.38
CA SER A 128 -5.32 -15.36 -2.67
C SER A 128 -3.93 -14.74 -2.96
N VAL A 129 -3.87 -13.63 -3.68
CA VAL A 129 -2.62 -12.90 -3.98
C VAL A 129 -1.99 -12.34 -2.70
N VAL A 130 -2.81 -11.77 -1.81
CA VAL A 130 -2.32 -11.23 -0.54
C VAL A 130 -1.86 -12.35 0.40
N GLU A 131 -2.60 -13.46 0.45
CA GLU A 131 -2.25 -14.65 1.23
C GLU A 131 -0.94 -15.27 0.75
N GLU A 132 -0.74 -15.43 -0.56
CA GLU A 132 0.50 -15.94 -1.13
C GLU A 132 1.69 -15.03 -0.80
N ARG A 133 1.52 -13.71 -0.96
CA ARG A 133 2.56 -12.73 -0.60
C ARG A 133 2.91 -12.78 0.89
N LEU A 134 1.91 -12.92 1.76
CA LEU A 134 2.12 -13.09 3.19
C LEU A 134 2.90 -14.37 3.49
N HIS A 135 2.50 -15.49 2.88
CA HIS A 135 3.18 -16.77 3.04
C HIS A 135 4.64 -16.72 2.61
N LEU A 136 4.95 -16.12 1.46
CA LEU A 136 6.32 -15.93 0.97
C LEU A 136 7.14 -15.04 1.92
N SER A 137 6.57 -13.94 2.42
CA SER A 137 7.23 -13.05 3.38
C SER A 137 7.55 -13.76 4.70
N MET A 138 6.59 -14.53 5.22
CA MET A 138 6.76 -15.32 6.44
C MET A 138 7.86 -16.38 6.29
N SER A 139 7.88 -17.10 5.17
CA SER A 139 8.95 -18.06 4.87
C SER A 139 10.33 -17.39 4.79
N GLY A 140 10.43 -16.22 4.14
CA GLY A 140 11.66 -15.44 4.09
C GLY A 140 12.12 -14.93 5.46
N CYS A 141 11.18 -14.48 6.31
CA CYS A 141 11.48 -14.06 7.68
C CYS A 141 12.04 -15.22 8.52
N GLU A 142 11.43 -16.40 8.42
CA GLU A 142 11.89 -17.59 9.14
C GLU A 142 13.29 -18.03 8.68
N GLN A 143 13.56 -18.01 7.38
CA GLN A 143 14.90 -18.29 6.84
C GLN A 143 15.94 -17.29 7.35
N ASN A 144 15.62 -15.99 7.36
CA ASN A 144 16.51 -14.96 7.87
C ASN A 144 16.76 -15.12 9.37
N LYS A 145 15.73 -15.45 10.15
CA LYS A 145 15.86 -15.74 11.58
C LYS A 145 16.81 -16.91 11.83
N GLN A 146 16.67 -18.01 11.07
CA GLN A 146 17.60 -19.14 11.15
C GLN A 146 19.03 -18.73 10.81
N LEU A 147 19.25 -17.93 9.76
CA LEU A 147 20.57 -17.42 9.41
C LEU A 147 21.17 -16.55 10.53
N LEU A 148 20.37 -15.66 11.12
CA LEU A 148 20.80 -14.83 12.24
C LEU A 148 21.20 -15.66 13.46
N THR A 149 20.44 -16.72 13.79
CA THR A 149 20.81 -17.62 14.90
C THR A 149 22.14 -18.34 14.65
N LYS A 150 22.39 -18.79 13.41
CA LYS A 150 23.67 -19.41 13.03
C LYS A 150 24.83 -18.42 13.14
N GLN A 151 24.66 -17.21 12.59
CA GLN A 151 25.69 -16.16 12.66
C GLN A 151 25.99 -15.75 14.11
N ALA A 152 24.97 -15.67 14.98
CA ALA A 152 25.15 -15.37 16.39
C ALA A 152 25.98 -16.45 17.09
N GLU A 153 25.74 -17.72 16.77
CA GLU A 153 26.51 -18.85 17.29
C GLU A 153 27.96 -18.84 16.78
N ASP A 154 28.19 -18.56 15.49
CA ASP A 154 29.54 -18.42 14.92
C ASP A 154 30.32 -17.29 15.62
N ILE A 155 29.67 -16.14 15.86
CA ILE A 155 30.27 -15.03 16.61
C ILE A 155 30.61 -15.47 18.03
N ARG A 156 29.76 -16.24 18.69
CA ARG A 156 30.00 -16.76 20.04
C ARG A 156 31.24 -17.66 20.07
N LEU A 157 31.33 -18.61 19.13
CA LEU A 157 32.47 -19.53 18.99
C LEU A 157 33.76 -18.79 18.66
N LEU A 158 33.73 -17.84 17.71
CA LEU A 158 34.89 -17.01 17.37
C LEU A 158 35.34 -16.16 18.55
N LYS A 159 34.43 -15.59 19.34
CA LYS A 159 34.77 -14.86 20.58
C LYS A 159 35.44 -15.78 21.62
N GLN A 160 35.03 -17.03 21.72
CA GLN A 160 35.67 -18.01 22.61
C GLN A 160 37.08 -18.36 22.14
N GLU A 161 37.25 -18.60 20.84
CA GLU A 161 38.55 -18.90 20.23
C GLU A 161 39.53 -17.73 20.34
N CYS A 162 39.07 -16.50 20.09
CA CYS A 162 39.85 -15.28 20.31
C CYS A 162 40.30 -15.15 21.76
N ARG A 163 39.43 -15.44 22.73
CA ARG A 163 39.80 -15.46 24.16
C ARG A 163 40.86 -16.52 24.46
N ARG A 164 40.73 -17.72 23.89
CA ARG A 164 41.71 -18.81 24.03
C ARG A 164 43.08 -18.41 23.47
N ARG A 165 43.12 -17.85 22.25
CA ARG A 165 44.36 -17.37 21.61
C ARG A 165 45.02 -16.24 22.41
N LYS A 166 44.26 -15.28 22.93
CA LYS A 166 44.80 -14.21 23.80
C LYS A 166 45.48 -14.78 25.04
N LYS A 167 44.87 -15.78 25.70
CA LYS A 167 45.49 -16.46 26.85
C LYS A 167 46.80 -17.16 26.48
N MET A 168 46.82 -17.86 25.34
CA MET A 168 48.01 -18.56 24.84
C MET A 168 49.16 -17.58 24.54
N VAL A 169 48.87 -16.48 23.85
CA VAL A 169 49.87 -15.43 23.54
C VAL A 169 50.39 -14.77 24.82
N SER A 170 49.51 -14.46 25.77
CA SER A 170 49.92 -13.88 27.05
C SER A 170 50.82 -14.83 27.86
N ALA A 171 50.49 -16.13 27.90
CA ALA A 171 51.33 -17.14 28.54
C ALA A 171 52.71 -17.25 27.87
N GLN A 172 52.75 -17.25 26.54
CA GLN A 172 54.01 -17.28 25.79
C GLN A 172 54.86 -16.02 26.05
N GLN A 173 54.25 -14.84 26.07
CA GLN A 173 54.93 -13.58 26.40
C GLN A 173 55.51 -13.60 27.81
N LEU A 174 54.78 -14.13 28.79
CA LEU A 174 55.27 -14.28 30.16
C LEU A 174 56.50 -15.20 30.22
N MET A 175 56.46 -16.35 29.53
CA MET A 175 57.60 -17.27 29.44
C MET A 175 58.82 -16.62 28.78
N MET A 176 58.63 -15.86 27.69
CA MET A 176 59.71 -15.12 27.02
C MET A 176 60.28 -14.00 27.91
N GLY A 177 59.44 -13.30 28.68
CA GLY A 177 59.87 -12.27 29.62
C GLY A 177 60.67 -12.81 30.80
N GLN A 178 60.26 -13.96 31.37
CA GLN A 178 61.01 -14.63 32.44
C GLN A 178 62.36 -15.19 31.96
N ALA A 179 62.42 -15.67 30.71
CA ALA A 179 63.67 -16.10 30.09
C ALA A 179 64.67 -14.93 29.93
N GLN A 180 64.17 -13.69 29.72
CA GLN A 180 65.02 -12.49 29.61
C GLN A 180 65.39 -11.85 30.96
N ALA A 181 64.57 -12.03 32.01
CA ALA A 181 64.73 -11.31 33.28
C ALA A 181 65.59 -12.01 34.34
N SER A 182 65.94 -13.29 34.17
CA SER A 182 66.59 -14.07 35.23
C SER A 182 68.12 -14.08 35.20
N HIS A 183 68.75 -13.66 34.09
CA HIS A 183 70.20 -13.72 33.95
C HIS A 183 70.75 -12.63 33.00
N TYR A 184 71.86 -12.02 33.38
CA TYR A 184 72.59 -11.05 32.56
C TYR A 184 73.63 -11.77 31.70
N GLN A 185 73.28 -12.06 30.44
CA GLN A 185 74.18 -12.76 29.50
C GLN A 185 75.25 -11.83 28.93
N CYS A 186 76.50 -12.32 28.86
CA CYS A 186 77.56 -11.66 28.12
C CYS A 186 77.29 -11.76 26.61
N ARG A 187 77.49 -10.66 25.87
CA ARG A 187 77.28 -10.63 24.41
C ARG A 187 78.48 -11.12 23.61
N PHE A 188 79.57 -11.43 24.28
CA PHE A 188 80.85 -11.80 23.66
C PHE A 188 81.27 -13.24 23.99
N CYS A 189 80.54 -13.93 24.88
CA CYS A 189 80.71 -15.36 25.18
C CYS A 189 79.45 -15.90 25.89
N ASP A 190 79.28 -17.23 25.94
CA ASP A 190 78.06 -17.89 26.44
C ASP A 190 77.88 -17.87 27.98
N LYS A 191 78.53 -16.93 28.68
CA LYS A 191 78.46 -16.83 30.16
C LYS A 191 77.28 -15.97 30.59
N ALA A 192 76.48 -16.49 31.52
CA ALA A 192 75.36 -15.80 32.15
C ALA A 192 75.68 -15.46 33.60
N PHE A 193 75.31 -14.25 34.04
CA PHE A 193 75.63 -13.73 35.37
C PHE A 193 74.35 -13.40 36.13
N MET A 194 74.32 -13.70 37.42
CA MET A 194 73.14 -13.47 38.26
C MET A 194 72.92 -12.00 38.63
N ASN A 195 73.93 -11.14 38.48
CA ASN A 195 73.86 -9.71 38.78
C ASN A 195 74.60 -8.90 37.71
N GLN A 196 74.01 -7.77 37.30
CA GLN A 196 74.57 -6.82 36.35
C GLN A 196 76.00 -6.39 36.71
N ALA A 197 76.30 -6.21 38.00
CA ALA A 197 77.65 -5.83 38.44
C ALA A 197 78.72 -6.88 38.07
N PHE A 198 78.38 -8.17 38.17
CA PHE A 198 79.29 -9.24 37.78
C PHE A 198 79.50 -9.29 36.27
N LEU A 199 78.44 -9.09 35.48
CA LEU A 199 78.56 -8.94 34.04
C LEU A 199 79.49 -7.78 33.67
N GLN A 200 79.30 -6.60 34.28
CA GLN A 200 80.16 -5.43 34.00
C GLN A 200 81.63 -5.70 34.35
N SER A 201 81.90 -6.34 35.48
CA SER A 201 83.27 -6.72 35.85
C SER A 201 83.89 -7.77 34.91
N HIS A 202 83.07 -8.64 34.33
CA HIS A 202 83.49 -9.64 33.35
C HIS A 202 83.81 -8.99 32.01
N LEU A 203 82.94 -8.10 31.52
CA LEU A 203 83.17 -7.30 30.32
C LEU A 203 84.48 -6.51 30.44
N HIS A 204 84.71 -5.86 31.58
CA HIS A 204 85.91 -5.05 31.81
C HIS A 204 87.21 -5.87 31.93
N ARG A 205 87.15 -7.17 32.28
CA ARG A 205 88.36 -7.99 32.46
C ARG A 205 88.69 -8.89 31.28
N ARG A 206 87.67 -9.34 30.56
CA ARG A 206 87.81 -10.34 29.49
C ARG A 206 87.54 -9.78 28.10
N HIS A 207 86.81 -8.66 28.02
CA HIS A 207 86.41 -8.03 26.77
C HIS A 207 86.80 -6.54 26.71
N ALA A 208 87.67 -6.07 27.61
CA ALA A 208 88.17 -4.68 27.58
C ALA A 208 89.04 -4.37 26.36
N ALA A 209 89.61 -5.39 25.72
CA ALA A 209 90.44 -5.24 24.51
C ALA A 209 89.65 -5.39 23.20
N ASP A 210 88.38 -5.80 23.21
CA ASP A 210 87.61 -6.08 21.99
C ASP A 210 86.86 -4.84 21.47
N SER A 211 87.63 -3.77 21.27
CA SER A 211 87.20 -2.63 20.43
C SER A 211 86.99 -3.04 18.95
N CYS A 212 87.36 -4.27 18.58
CA CYS A 212 87.12 -4.86 17.25
C CYS A 212 85.66 -5.33 17.06
N LEU A 213 85.03 -5.94 18.07
CA LEU A 213 83.61 -6.34 18.01
C LEU A 213 82.65 -5.15 18.09
N ALA A 214 83.10 -4.04 18.68
CA ALA A 214 82.38 -2.77 18.67
C ALA A 214 82.13 -2.24 17.25
N ARG A 215 82.99 -2.56 16.26
CA ARG A 215 82.80 -2.14 14.87
C ARG A 215 81.69 -2.93 14.18
N ASN A 216 81.65 -4.25 14.39
CA ASN A 216 80.57 -5.12 13.88
C ASN A 216 79.24 -4.89 14.62
N ALA A 217 79.26 -4.67 15.94
CA ALA A 217 78.08 -4.32 16.72
C ALA A 217 77.53 -2.92 16.38
N LYS A 218 78.39 -1.95 16.05
CA LYS A 218 77.99 -0.64 15.51
C LYS A 218 77.39 -0.77 14.11
N ALA A 219 77.95 -1.61 13.24
CA ALA A 219 77.39 -1.88 11.92
C ALA A 219 76.02 -2.60 12.01
N GLN A 220 75.86 -3.57 12.90
CA GLN A 220 74.56 -4.20 13.17
C GLN A 220 73.56 -3.25 13.85
N ASN A 221 74.01 -2.39 14.76
CA ASN A 221 73.15 -1.34 15.31
C ASN A 221 72.70 -0.34 14.25
N HIS A 222 73.58 0.02 13.30
CA HIS A 222 73.21 0.88 12.18
C HIS A 222 72.13 0.23 11.31
N LYS A 223 72.30 -1.07 10.97
CA LYS A 223 71.28 -1.84 10.22
C LYS A 223 69.95 -1.95 10.97
N LEU A 224 69.98 -2.27 12.26
CA LEU A 224 68.77 -2.31 13.08
C LEU A 224 68.13 -0.91 13.22
N GLN A 225 68.93 0.15 13.24
CA GLN A 225 68.42 1.51 13.29
C GLN A 225 67.76 1.93 11.97
N GLU A 226 68.32 1.51 10.83
CA GLU A 226 67.72 1.66 9.50
C GLU A 226 66.39 0.88 9.42
N GLU A 227 66.35 -0.37 9.88
CA GLU A 227 65.12 -1.17 9.95
C GLU A 227 64.06 -0.53 10.86
N ILE A 228 64.46 -0.01 12.03
CA ILE A 228 63.56 0.72 12.94
C ILE A 228 63.02 1.98 12.26
N ASN A 229 63.85 2.71 11.51
CA ASN A 229 63.41 3.90 10.80
C ASN A 229 62.43 3.54 9.67
N MET A 230 62.73 2.49 8.89
CA MET A 230 61.80 1.98 7.86
C MET A 230 60.48 1.50 8.46
N LEU A 231 60.52 0.77 9.58
CA LEU A 231 59.30 0.33 10.26
C LEU A 231 58.49 1.50 10.82
N LYS A 232 59.14 2.56 11.30
CA LYS A 232 58.45 3.80 11.73
C LYS A 232 57.81 4.52 10.56
N GLU A 233 58.49 4.62 9.42
CA GLU A 233 57.94 5.22 8.20
C GLU A 233 56.74 4.40 7.68
N GLN A 234 56.86 3.07 7.63
CA GLN A 234 55.75 2.18 7.25
C GLN A 234 54.57 2.29 8.21
N LEU A 235 54.84 2.37 9.53
CA LEU A 235 53.80 2.53 10.53
C LEU A 235 53.09 3.88 10.38
N GLN A 236 53.85 4.97 10.18
CA GLN A 236 53.27 6.30 9.92
C GLN A 236 52.44 6.32 8.64
N PHE A 237 52.96 5.74 7.55
CA PHE A 237 52.25 5.63 6.28
C PHE A 237 50.96 4.83 6.42
N THR A 238 51.00 3.69 7.11
CA THR A 238 49.81 2.86 7.34
C THR A 238 48.79 3.60 8.22
N LYS A 239 49.26 4.33 9.24
CA LYS A 239 48.42 5.14 10.12
C LYS A 239 47.70 6.24 9.34
N THR A 240 48.41 7.01 8.53
CA THR A 240 47.80 8.08 7.71
C THR A 240 46.85 7.51 6.64
N GLN A 241 47.16 6.34 6.08
CA GLN A 241 46.24 5.64 5.19
C GLN A 241 44.95 5.22 5.91
N LEU A 242 45.06 4.69 7.13
CA LEU A 242 43.90 4.27 7.91
C LEU A 242 43.04 5.47 8.33
N GLU A 243 43.67 6.56 8.76
CA GLU A 243 42.98 7.82 9.12
C GLU A 243 42.26 8.42 7.90
N SER A 244 42.90 8.43 6.72
CA SER A 244 42.26 8.93 5.49
C SER A 244 41.12 8.02 5.00
N ALA A 245 41.27 6.70 5.10
CA ALA A 245 40.21 5.74 4.82
C ALA A 245 39.02 5.90 5.79
N GLN A 246 39.30 6.08 7.08
CA GLN A 246 38.27 6.32 8.10
C GLN A 246 37.53 7.64 7.84
N HIS A 247 38.26 8.71 7.52
CA HIS A 247 37.65 10.00 7.19
C HIS A 247 36.79 9.91 5.92
N THR A 248 37.29 9.23 4.88
CA THR A 248 36.54 9.00 3.64
C THR A 248 35.25 8.21 3.90
N HIS A 249 35.33 7.17 4.74
CA HIS A 249 34.17 6.40 5.14
C HIS A 249 33.15 7.24 5.91
N GLN A 250 33.61 8.08 6.85
CA GLN A 250 32.74 8.97 7.63
C GLN A 250 32.03 10.02 6.75
N VAL A 251 32.74 10.61 5.79
CA VAL A 251 32.15 11.56 4.82
C VAL A 251 31.12 10.87 3.93
N ARG A 252 31.42 9.67 3.43
CA ARG A 252 30.46 8.88 2.63
C ARG A 252 29.22 8.54 3.44
N PHE A 253 29.39 8.04 4.66
CA PHE A 253 28.27 7.72 5.55
C PHE A 253 27.37 8.93 5.82
N SER A 254 27.97 10.09 6.11
CA SER A 254 27.22 11.33 6.31
C SER A 254 26.46 11.76 5.05
N LYS A 255 27.10 11.68 3.87
CA LYS A 255 26.46 12.02 2.59
C LYS A 255 25.32 11.08 2.23
N ASP A 256 25.48 9.78 2.47
CA ASP A 256 24.45 8.77 2.21
C ASP A 256 23.25 8.97 3.14
N TYR A 257 23.49 9.35 4.40
CA TYR A 257 22.44 9.71 5.36
C TYR A 257 21.63 10.93 4.91
N GLU A 258 22.32 12.02 4.51
CA GLU A 258 21.64 13.22 3.99
C GLU A 258 20.86 12.93 2.71
N MET A 259 21.41 12.12 1.81
CA MET A 259 20.70 11.68 0.58
C MET A 259 19.45 10.87 0.92
N GLN A 260 19.53 9.97 1.90
CA GLN A 260 18.38 9.20 2.35
C GLN A 260 17.28 10.10 2.92
N LYS A 261 17.67 11.09 3.73
CA LYS A 261 16.74 12.07 4.30
C LYS A 261 16.03 12.89 3.22
N ILE A 262 16.77 13.39 2.23
CA ILE A 262 16.18 14.13 1.09
C ILE A 262 15.21 13.24 0.31
N ASN A 263 15.57 11.98 0.04
CA ASN A 263 14.69 11.05 -0.66
C ASN A 263 13.41 10.76 0.12
N GLU A 264 13.49 10.66 1.45
CA GLU A 264 12.33 10.46 2.32
C GLU A 264 11.42 11.70 2.33
N GLU A 265 11.99 12.90 2.44
CA GLU A 265 11.26 14.16 2.34
C GLU A 265 10.56 14.30 0.98
N ASP A 266 11.23 13.94 -0.12
CA ASP A 266 10.65 14.01 -1.46
C ASP A 266 9.55 12.96 -1.68
N PHE A 267 9.68 11.77 -1.09
CA PHE A 267 8.61 10.77 -1.08
C PHE A 267 7.37 11.30 -0.32
N GLN A 268 7.57 11.89 0.86
CA GLN A 268 6.49 12.49 1.64
C GLN A 268 5.78 13.60 0.86
N LYS A 269 6.52 14.49 0.18
CA LYS A 269 5.92 15.52 -0.70
C LYS A 269 5.11 14.91 -1.83
N LEU A 270 5.57 13.80 -2.41
CA LEU A 270 4.85 13.11 -3.48
C LEU A 270 3.51 12.56 -2.98
N VAL A 271 3.49 11.97 -1.78
CA VAL A 271 2.27 11.42 -1.16
C VAL A 271 1.27 12.53 -0.87
N VAL A 272 1.70 13.62 -0.23
CA VAL A 272 0.81 14.76 0.08
C VAL A 272 0.21 15.34 -1.20
N ARG A 273 1.03 15.51 -2.24
CA ARG A 273 0.56 16.06 -3.51
C ARG A 273 -0.43 15.14 -4.21
N TRP A 274 -0.20 13.82 -4.17
CA TRP A 274 -1.15 12.84 -4.70
C TRP A 274 -2.47 12.84 -3.93
N GLU A 275 -2.42 12.94 -2.59
CA GLU A 275 -3.62 13.03 -1.76
C GLU A 275 -4.48 14.25 -2.13
N GLU A 276 -3.83 15.40 -2.36
CA GLU A 276 -4.51 16.62 -2.80
C GLU A 276 -5.10 16.47 -4.22
N GLU A 277 -4.37 15.84 -5.15
CA GLU A 277 -4.84 15.55 -6.50
C GLU A 277 -6.08 14.64 -6.49
N GLU A 278 -6.13 13.62 -5.63
CA GLU A 278 -7.31 12.75 -5.49
C GLU A 278 -8.50 13.48 -4.85
N LYS A 279 -8.26 14.31 -3.82
CA LYS A 279 -9.32 15.16 -3.25
C LYS A 279 -9.90 16.10 -4.29
N GLN A 280 -9.05 16.73 -5.10
CA GLN A 280 -9.49 17.64 -6.16
C GLN A 280 -10.33 16.89 -7.21
N LYS A 281 -9.92 15.70 -7.65
CA LYS A 281 -10.72 14.89 -8.58
C LYS A 281 -12.10 14.58 -8.02
N LEU A 282 -12.20 14.23 -6.74
CA LEU A 282 -13.49 13.96 -6.11
C LEU A 282 -14.39 15.21 -6.10
N VAL A 283 -13.82 16.38 -5.82
CA VAL A 283 -14.53 17.67 -5.89
C VAL A 283 -15.01 17.95 -7.31
N ASP A 284 -14.16 17.73 -8.31
CA ASP A 284 -14.50 17.95 -9.72
C ASP A 284 -15.64 17.01 -10.18
N GLU A 285 -15.61 15.73 -9.79
CA GLU A 285 -16.69 14.79 -10.09
C GLU A 285 -18.00 15.18 -9.38
N MET A 286 -17.92 15.67 -8.14
CA MET A 286 -19.10 16.16 -7.42
C MET A 286 -19.71 17.41 -8.09
N GLU A 287 -18.89 18.32 -8.60
CA GLU A 287 -19.37 19.49 -9.34
C GLU A 287 -20.03 19.08 -10.66
N LYS A 288 -19.47 18.10 -11.41
CA LYS A 288 -20.13 17.55 -12.61
C LYS A 288 -21.50 16.96 -12.30
N VAL A 289 -21.62 16.20 -11.19
CA VAL A 289 -22.90 15.63 -10.76
C VAL A 289 -23.89 16.75 -10.41
N LYS A 290 -23.44 17.79 -9.68
CA LYS A 290 -24.24 18.96 -9.36
C LYS A 290 -24.72 19.71 -10.61
N GLU A 291 -23.86 19.89 -11.62
CA GLU A 291 -24.23 20.48 -12.90
C GLU A 291 -25.27 19.65 -13.65
N MET A 292 -25.10 18.31 -13.68
CA MET A 292 -26.09 17.40 -14.28
C MET A 292 -27.45 17.54 -13.59
N PHE A 293 -27.51 17.54 -12.26
CA PHE A 293 -28.77 17.75 -11.53
C PHE A 293 -29.38 19.13 -11.79
N MET A 294 -28.58 20.18 -11.80
CA MET A 294 -29.05 21.54 -12.09
C MET A 294 -29.62 21.66 -13.51
N LYS A 295 -29.04 20.95 -14.48
CA LYS A 295 -29.55 20.89 -15.84
C LYS A 295 -30.89 20.15 -15.91
N GLU A 296 -30.97 18.95 -15.34
CA GLU A 296 -32.23 18.17 -15.30
C GLU A 296 -33.34 18.92 -14.57
N PHE A 297 -33.01 19.64 -13.50
CA PHE A 297 -33.98 20.47 -12.78
C PHE A 297 -34.52 21.62 -13.64
N LYS A 298 -33.65 22.29 -14.41
CA LYS A 298 -34.07 23.34 -15.36
C LYS A 298 -34.94 22.76 -16.47
N ASP A 299 -34.57 21.61 -17.04
CA ASP A 299 -35.32 20.93 -18.10
C ASP A 299 -36.69 20.44 -17.59
N LEU A 300 -36.77 19.98 -16.35
CA LEU A 300 -38.02 19.58 -15.72
C LEU A 300 -38.91 20.80 -15.44
N THR A 301 -38.33 21.89 -14.97
CA THR A 301 -39.06 23.15 -14.71
C THR A 301 -39.64 23.72 -16.01
N SER A 302 -38.87 23.72 -17.11
CA SER A 302 -39.35 24.21 -18.41
C SER A 302 -40.47 23.32 -18.96
N LYS A 303 -40.31 21.99 -18.92
CA LYS A 303 -41.39 21.04 -19.28
C LYS A 303 -42.64 21.24 -18.44
N ASN A 304 -42.50 21.45 -17.13
CA ASN A 304 -43.64 21.67 -16.25
C ASN A 304 -44.39 22.97 -16.61
N SER A 305 -43.66 24.07 -16.85
CA SER A 305 -44.27 25.32 -17.32
C SER A 305 -44.99 25.18 -18.67
N ALA A 306 -44.44 24.39 -19.60
CA ALA A 306 -45.07 24.11 -20.89
C ALA A 306 -46.35 23.28 -20.73
N LEU A 307 -46.36 22.29 -19.83
CA LEU A 307 -47.55 21.51 -19.51
C LEU A 307 -48.63 22.37 -18.83
N GLU A 308 -48.25 23.25 -17.90
CA GLU A 308 -49.17 24.22 -17.29
C GLU A 308 -49.82 25.13 -18.34
N TYR A 309 -49.02 25.62 -19.30
CA TYR A 309 -49.52 26.43 -20.40
C TYR A 309 -50.51 25.66 -21.29
N GLN A 310 -50.18 24.42 -21.68
CA GLN A 310 -51.07 23.56 -22.47
C GLN A 310 -52.39 23.26 -21.74
N LEU A 311 -52.35 23.01 -20.42
CA LEU A 311 -53.55 22.80 -19.61
C LEU A 311 -54.46 24.03 -19.61
N LEU A 312 -53.89 25.23 -19.49
CA LEU A 312 -54.64 26.49 -19.56
C LEU A 312 -55.28 26.68 -20.95
N GLU A 313 -54.55 26.37 -22.02
CA GLU A 313 -55.05 26.45 -23.39
C GLU A 313 -56.24 25.51 -23.60
N ILE A 314 -56.12 24.24 -23.18
CA ILE A 314 -57.21 23.25 -23.24
C ILE A 314 -58.42 23.71 -22.44
N GLN A 315 -58.22 24.26 -21.23
CA GLN A 315 -59.31 24.77 -20.40
C GLN A 315 -60.03 25.93 -21.08
N LYS A 316 -59.30 26.85 -21.73
CA LYS A 316 -59.87 27.97 -22.49
C LYS A 316 -60.68 27.48 -23.70
N SER A 317 -60.12 26.56 -24.49
CA SER A 317 -60.82 25.94 -25.62
C SER A 317 -62.09 25.20 -25.19
N ASN A 318 -62.06 24.50 -24.04
CA ASN A 318 -63.22 23.79 -23.50
C ASN A 318 -64.32 24.75 -23.00
N MET A 319 -63.94 25.90 -22.42
CA MET A 319 -64.90 26.98 -22.08
C MET A 319 -65.55 27.58 -23.33
N GLN A 320 -64.80 27.77 -24.41
CA GLN A 320 -65.34 28.22 -25.71
C GLN A 320 -66.20 27.17 -26.42
N GLY A 321 -65.84 25.88 -26.32
CA GLY A 321 -66.67 24.78 -26.80
C GLY A 321 -68.00 24.64 -26.06
N LYS A 322 -68.01 24.93 -24.75
CA LYS A 322 -69.25 24.98 -23.94
C LYS A 322 -70.16 26.15 -24.29
N LEU A 323 -69.62 27.29 -24.69
CA LEU A 323 -70.42 28.45 -25.14
C LEU A 323 -71.02 28.26 -26.55
N ASN A 324 -70.50 27.32 -27.35
CA ASN A 324 -71.02 26.99 -28.67
C ASN A 324 -72.02 25.81 -28.69
N MET A 325 -72.28 25.17 -27.54
CA MET A 325 -73.18 24.01 -27.41
C MET A 325 -74.31 24.30 -26.43
N ASP A 326 -75.05 25.37 -26.65
CA ASP A 326 -76.38 25.56 -26.09
C ASP A 326 -77.43 25.23 -27.15
N THR A 327 -77.73 23.94 -27.32
CA THR A 327 -79.10 23.43 -27.51
C THR A 327 -79.13 21.96 -27.09
N GLN A 328 -79.94 21.70 -26.04
CA GLN A 328 -80.55 20.40 -25.65
C GLN A 328 -79.94 19.55 -24.51
N ARG A 329 -80.43 19.87 -23.30
CA ARG A 329 -80.88 19.08 -22.11
C ARG A 329 -80.31 17.71 -21.66
N ASP A 330 -80.20 17.67 -20.33
CA ASP A 330 -80.49 16.62 -19.31
C ASP A 330 -79.35 15.80 -18.64
N SER A 331 -79.47 15.72 -17.30
CA SER A 331 -78.57 15.26 -16.20
C SER A 331 -78.17 13.76 -16.22
N PRO A 332 -77.25 13.21 -15.36
CA PRO A 332 -76.95 13.63 -13.98
C PRO A 332 -75.48 13.69 -13.50
N ARG A 333 -75.29 14.60 -12.53
CA ARG A 333 -74.29 14.68 -11.44
C ARG A 333 -73.04 13.81 -11.55
N PHE A 334 -71.92 14.43 -11.95
CA PHE A 334 -70.58 14.02 -11.51
C PHE A 334 -70.16 14.84 -10.28
N LYS A 335 -69.73 14.16 -9.22
CA LYS A 335 -69.20 14.77 -8.00
C LYS A 335 -67.94 15.56 -8.34
N ASN A 336 -67.98 16.87 -8.12
CA ASN A 336 -66.81 17.74 -8.22
C ASN A 336 -65.76 17.31 -7.19
N TYR A 337 -64.69 16.66 -7.64
CA TYR A 337 -63.47 16.58 -6.85
C TYR A 337 -62.80 17.96 -6.89
N HIS A 338 -62.78 18.64 -5.74
CA HIS A 338 -62.12 19.92 -5.60
C HIS A 338 -60.61 19.74 -5.78
N ILE A 339 -60.09 20.13 -6.94
CA ILE A 339 -58.64 20.24 -7.18
C ILE A 339 -58.16 21.46 -6.38
N PRO A 340 -57.25 21.33 -5.39
CA PRO A 340 -56.72 22.48 -4.68
C PRO A 340 -55.96 23.39 -5.66
N SER A 341 -56.12 24.70 -5.55
CA SER A 341 -55.42 25.63 -6.43
C SER A 341 -53.90 25.42 -6.38
N VAL A 342 -53.23 25.63 -7.51
CA VAL A 342 -51.76 25.50 -7.67
C VAL A 342 -51.00 26.30 -6.61
N SER A 343 -51.59 27.38 -6.10
CA SER A 343 -51.08 28.16 -4.97
C SER A 343 -50.97 27.35 -3.66
N LYS A 344 -51.91 26.44 -3.37
CA LYS A 344 -51.86 25.57 -2.18
C LYS A 344 -50.81 24.46 -2.30
N ILE A 345 -50.56 23.96 -3.51
CA ILE A 345 -49.51 22.95 -3.77
C ILE A 345 -48.12 23.59 -3.67
N CYS A 346 -47.94 24.81 -4.20
CA CYS A 346 -46.70 25.58 -4.01
C CYS A 346 -46.45 25.94 -2.53
N TYR A 347 -47.48 26.32 -1.77
CA TYR A 347 -47.35 26.56 -0.33
C TYR A 347 -47.01 25.28 0.44
N ALA A 348 -47.58 24.12 0.07
CA ALA A 348 -47.25 22.83 0.66
C ALA A 348 -45.78 22.45 0.41
N SER A 349 -45.28 22.61 -0.83
CA SER A 349 -43.89 22.36 -1.18
C SER A 349 -42.90 23.33 -0.51
N LEU A 350 -43.23 24.62 -0.41
CA LEU A 350 -42.42 25.58 0.38
C LEU A 350 -42.45 25.29 1.88
N SER A 351 -43.57 24.81 2.42
CA SER A 351 -43.70 24.43 3.83
C SER A 351 -42.94 23.14 4.16
N ALA A 352 -42.81 22.21 3.21
CA ALA A 352 -41.99 20.99 3.32
C ALA A 352 -40.48 21.26 3.26
N SER A 353 -40.05 22.37 2.63
CA SER A 353 -38.65 22.82 2.64
C SER A 353 -38.17 23.29 4.02
N LYS A 354 -39.07 23.75 4.91
CA LYS A 354 -38.70 24.22 6.27
C LYS A 354 -38.25 23.06 7.20
N PRO A 355 -38.95 21.91 7.27
CA PRO A 355 -38.47 20.71 7.94
C PRO A 355 -37.15 20.17 7.36
N VAL A 356 -36.98 20.19 6.04
CA VAL A 356 -35.74 19.70 5.39
C VAL A 356 -34.54 20.61 5.69
N ALA A 357 -34.70 21.93 5.63
CA ALA A 357 -33.66 22.88 6.03
C ALA A 357 -33.31 22.78 7.53
N ARG A 358 -34.31 22.51 8.38
CA ARG A 358 -34.11 22.27 9.82
C ARG A 358 -33.41 20.93 10.10
N TRP A 359 -33.67 19.90 9.30
CA TRP A 359 -33.00 18.60 9.37
C TRP A 359 -31.56 18.65 8.85
N ILE A 360 -31.29 19.40 7.78
CA ILE A 360 -29.92 19.67 7.27
C ILE A 360 -29.12 20.48 8.31
N SER A 361 -29.72 21.50 8.92
CA SER A 361 -29.06 22.29 9.97
C SER A 361 -28.79 21.47 11.25
N ASN A 362 -29.74 20.63 11.68
CA ASN A 362 -29.55 19.73 12.83
C ASN A 362 -28.55 18.60 12.56
N SER A 363 -28.41 18.15 11.30
CA SER A 363 -27.43 17.12 10.94
C SER A 363 -26.02 17.68 10.76
N GLN A 364 -25.88 18.95 10.35
CA GLN A 364 -24.60 19.67 10.39
C GLN A 364 -24.19 20.03 11.83
N GLY A 365 -25.13 20.50 12.67
CA GLY A 365 -24.88 20.78 14.09
C GLY A 365 -24.49 19.53 14.90
N ARG A 366 -25.10 18.37 14.64
CA ARG A 366 -24.70 17.09 15.26
C ARG A 366 -23.33 16.57 14.79
N ARG A 367 -22.89 16.89 13.56
CA ARG A 367 -21.53 16.57 13.10
C ARG A 367 -20.48 17.49 13.74
N GLN A 368 -20.80 18.76 13.97
CA GLN A 368 -19.90 19.70 14.65
C GLN A 368 -19.80 19.41 16.16
N GLN A 369 -20.90 19.09 16.85
CA GLN A 369 -20.86 18.68 18.25
C GLN A 369 -20.14 17.34 18.46
N GLY A 370 -20.30 16.37 17.54
CA GLY A 370 -19.55 15.11 17.56
C GLY A 370 -18.04 15.27 17.31
N ALA A 371 -17.65 16.28 16.52
CA ALA A 371 -16.24 16.63 16.27
C ALA A 371 -15.61 17.37 17.46
N GLU A 372 -16.36 18.25 18.14
CA GLU A 372 -15.89 18.98 19.33
C GLU A 372 -15.83 18.10 20.59
N SER A 373 -16.75 17.15 20.75
CA SER A 373 -16.69 16.14 21.84
C SER A 373 -15.57 15.12 21.64
N GLY A 374 -15.26 14.76 20.39
CA GLY A 374 -14.13 13.88 20.05
C GLY A 374 -12.77 14.54 20.28
N LEU A 375 -12.65 15.86 20.03
CA LEU A 375 -11.43 16.62 20.35
C LEU A 375 -11.22 16.84 21.86
N SER A 376 -12.30 16.97 22.64
CA SER A 376 -12.21 17.15 24.11
C SER A 376 -11.90 15.85 24.88
N GLN A 377 -12.31 14.69 24.36
CA GLN A 377 -11.90 13.38 24.91
C GLN A 377 -10.46 13.00 24.53
N ALA A 378 -10.00 13.35 23.32
CA ALA A 378 -8.60 13.10 22.92
C ALA A 378 -7.57 13.97 23.69
N THR A 379 -7.97 15.15 24.16
CA THR A 379 -7.11 16.04 24.95
C THR A 379 -7.05 15.72 26.44
N THR A 380 -8.01 14.96 26.97
CA THR A 380 -8.00 14.51 28.38
C THR A 380 -7.23 13.20 28.57
N ASP A 381 -7.20 12.31 27.58
CA ASP A 381 -6.42 11.06 27.63
C ASP A 381 -4.91 11.26 27.38
N THR A 382 -4.49 12.41 26.87
CA THR A 382 -3.06 12.72 26.64
C THR A 382 -2.39 13.37 27.87
N LEU A 383 -3.14 13.66 28.94
CA LEU A 383 -2.63 14.30 30.17
C LEU A 383 -2.55 13.36 31.40
N MET A 384 -2.84 12.06 31.23
CA MET A 384 -2.83 11.05 32.30
C MET A 384 -1.91 9.84 32.04
N THR A 385 -0.95 9.97 31.11
CA THR A 385 0.21 9.08 30.93
C THR A 385 1.47 9.91 30.90
#